data_AF-Q21ER5-F1
#
_entry.id   AF-Q21ER5-F1
#
_cell.length_a   1.000
_cell.length_b   1.000
_cell.length_c   1.000
_cell.angle_alpha   90.00
_cell.angle_beta   90.00
_cell.angle_gamma   90.00
#
_symmetry.space_group_name_H-M   'P 1'
#
loop_
_entity.id
_entity.type
_entity.pdbx_description
1 polymer ?
#
loop_
_entity_poly.entity_id
_entity_poly.type
_entity_poly.pdbx_seq_one_letter_code
_entity_poly.pdbx_strand_id
1 'polypeptide(L)'
;MKCTSCKAGNLAPAYLDTLFPCHTCDNCGGSFVYLADYLKWKEGNPNLANLTVSGESFEVSETAQAMICPKTGLFMTKYRIASNTDHRIDLSPTINAIWMDKGEWELLKTRGLAGRLNEIFTAPWQNKIRAAKTAEVLDGIYAKEFGENYAAIKAFRELIQPLDNRAEIIAFLVSDDPYKA
;
A
#
# COMPACT_ATOMS: atom_id res chain seq x y z
N MET A 1 -11.21 -1.62 -26.01
CA MET A 1 -12.19 -2.21 -25.06
C MET A 1 -12.94 -1.08 -24.36
N LYS A 2 -14.16 -1.27 -23.85
CA LYS A 2 -14.82 -0.22 -23.05
C LYS A 2 -14.15 -0.08 -21.69
N CYS A 3 -14.02 1.15 -21.18
CA CYS A 3 -13.48 1.41 -19.85
C CYS A 3 -14.55 1.08 -18.80
N THR A 4 -14.25 0.17 -17.88
CA THR A 4 -15.17 -0.23 -16.81
C THR A 4 -15.14 0.69 -15.59
N SER A 5 -14.11 1.53 -15.47
CA SER A 5 -13.98 2.54 -14.40
C SER A 5 -14.94 3.70 -14.65
N CYS A 6 -14.74 4.46 -15.73
CA CYS A 6 -15.58 5.62 -16.02
C CYS A 6 -16.83 5.31 -16.84
N LYS A 7 -16.92 4.11 -17.47
CA LYS A 7 -18.03 3.66 -18.33
C LYS A 7 -18.33 4.54 -19.57
N ALA A 8 -17.63 5.65 -19.74
CA ALA A 8 -17.78 6.58 -20.87
C ALA A 8 -16.70 6.39 -21.94
N GLY A 9 -15.47 6.06 -21.54
CA GLY A 9 -14.32 5.98 -22.45
C GLY A 9 -14.04 4.60 -23.04
N ASN A 10 -13.05 4.57 -23.92
CA ASN A 10 -12.46 3.37 -24.51
C ASN A 10 -10.98 3.26 -24.12
N LEU A 11 -10.56 2.03 -23.88
CA LEU A 11 -9.16 1.65 -23.68
C LEU A 11 -8.50 1.48 -25.04
N ALA A 12 -7.55 2.37 -25.33
CA ALA A 12 -6.72 2.36 -26.53
C ALA A 12 -5.29 1.88 -26.19
N PRO A 13 -4.60 1.15 -27.11
CA PRO A 13 -3.21 0.77 -26.92
C PRO A 13 -2.32 1.99 -26.64
N ALA A 14 -1.46 1.89 -25.64
CA ALA A 14 -0.56 2.95 -25.20
C ALA A 14 0.70 2.35 -24.55
N TYR A 15 1.58 3.23 -24.05
CA TYR A 15 2.69 2.86 -23.19
C TYR A 15 2.59 3.64 -21.88
N LEU A 16 2.68 2.95 -20.75
CA LEU A 16 2.65 3.62 -19.45
C LEU A 16 3.99 4.34 -19.26
N ASP A 17 3.95 5.66 -19.17
CA ASP A 17 5.14 6.50 -18.97
C ASP A 17 6.25 6.25 -20.02
N THR A 18 5.86 5.83 -21.23
CA THR A 18 6.78 5.37 -22.31
C THR A 18 7.63 4.14 -21.98
N LEU A 19 7.32 3.43 -20.90
CA LEU A 19 8.12 2.32 -20.38
C LEU A 19 7.70 0.97 -20.94
N PHE A 20 6.42 0.61 -20.76
CA PHE A 20 5.90 -0.70 -21.15
C PHE A 20 4.47 -0.62 -21.70
N PRO A 21 4.06 -1.60 -22.53
CA PRO A 21 2.74 -1.61 -23.14
C PRO A 21 1.60 -1.58 -22.11
N CYS A 22 0.57 -0.81 -22.39
CA CYS A 22 -0.66 -0.76 -21.62
C CYS A 22 -1.85 -0.42 -22.54
N HIS A 23 -3.02 -0.29 -21.93
CA HIS A 23 -4.14 0.39 -22.57
C HIS A 23 -4.61 1.54 -21.69
N THR A 24 -4.64 2.75 -22.22
CA THR A 24 -5.08 3.95 -21.49
C THR A 24 -6.48 4.35 -21.94
N CYS A 25 -7.31 4.77 -20.98
CA CYS A 25 -8.64 5.29 -21.26
C CYS A 25 -8.57 6.70 -21.84
N ASP A 26 -9.19 6.90 -23.00
CA ASP A 26 -9.34 8.20 -23.67
C ASP A 26 -10.16 9.25 -22.88
N ASN A 27 -10.92 8.84 -21.86
CA ASN A 27 -11.79 9.72 -21.09
C ASN A 27 -11.29 9.98 -19.66
N CYS A 28 -10.93 8.95 -18.90
CA CYS A 28 -10.50 9.12 -17.50
C CYS A 28 -8.98 9.07 -17.30
N GLY A 29 -8.19 8.68 -18.30
CA GLY A 29 -6.73 8.54 -18.19
C GLY A 29 -6.25 7.33 -17.37
N GLY A 30 -7.15 6.48 -16.88
CA GLY A 30 -6.80 5.23 -16.21
C GLY A 30 -6.12 4.25 -17.17
N SER A 31 -5.20 3.44 -16.64
CA SER A 31 -4.34 2.54 -17.40
C SER A 31 -4.55 1.07 -17.00
N PHE A 32 -4.66 0.22 -18.02
CA PHE A 32 -4.79 -1.22 -17.89
C PHE A 32 -3.52 -1.92 -18.38
N VAL A 33 -2.84 -2.63 -17.50
CA VAL A 33 -1.49 -3.16 -17.70
C VAL A 33 -1.48 -4.66 -17.42
N TYR A 34 -0.86 -5.46 -18.28
CA TYR A 34 -0.58 -6.86 -17.91
C TYR A 34 0.66 -6.92 -17.01
N LEU A 35 0.57 -7.65 -15.90
CA LEU A 35 1.70 -7.85 -14.99
C LEU A 35 2.90 -8.48 -15.72
N ALA A 36 2.65 -9.35 -16.70
CA ALA A 36 3.69 -9.94 -17.54
C ALA A 36 4.49 -8.89 -18.35
N ASP A 37 3.81 -7.88 -18.92
CA ASP A 37 4.47 -6.81 -19.68
C ASP A 37 5.34 -5.95 -18.75
N TYR A 38 4.85 -5.65 -17.55
CA TYR A 38 5.64 -5.00 -16.51
C TYR A 38 6.88 -5.81 -16.11
N LEU A 39 6.72 -7.12 -15.86
CA LEU A 39 7.83 -7.98 -15.44
C LEU A 39 8.90 -8.10 -16.53
N LYS A 40 8.48 -8.26 -17.79
CA LYS A 40 9.39 -8.29 -18.94
C LYS A 40 10.17 -6.98 -19.05
N TRP A 41 9.51 -5.84 -18.87
CA TRP A 41 10.18 -4.54 -18.84
C TRP A 41 11.14 -4.43 -17.65
N LYS A 42 10.73 -4.85 -16.46
CA LYS A 42 11.55 -4.85 -15.23
C LYS A 42 12.83 -5.67 -15.37
N GLU A 43 12.78 -6.83 -16.02
CA GLU A 43 13.95 -7.67 -16.30
C GLU A 43 15.00 -6.95 -17.15
N GLY A 44 14.56 -6.20 -18.17
CA GLY A 44 15.44 -5.40 -19.01
C GLY A 44 15.93 -4.09 -18.37
N ASN A 45 15.37 -3.71 -17.22
CA ASN A 45 15.63 -2.43 -16.55
C ASN A 45 15.89 -2.65 -15.05
N PRO A 46 17.03 -3.24 -14.64
CA PRO A 46 17.28 -3.59 -13.24
C PRO A 46 17.47 -2.37 -12.31
N ASN A 47 17.91 -1.22 -12.85
CA ASN A 47 18.18 0.00 -12.09
C ASN A 47 16.94 0.92 -12.01
N LEU A 48 15.86 0.44 -11.39
CA LEU A 48 14.57 1.14 -11.27
C LEU A 48 14.55 2.25 -10.21
N ALA A 49 15.60 2.37 -9.40
CA ALA A 49 15.72 3.41 -8.37
C ALA A 49 15.69 4.84 -8.95
N ASN A 50 15.87 4.98 -10.27
CA ASN A 50 15.97 6.26 -10.97
C ASN A 50 14.74 6.61 -11.81
N LEU A 51 13.59 5.95 -11.60
CA LEU A 51 12.34 6.40 -12.25
C LEU A 51 11.99 7.79 -11.71
N THR A 52 12.42 8.80 -12.46
CA THR A 52 12.20 10.20 -12.12
C THR A 52 10.71 10.49 -12.17
N VAL A 53 10.24 11.14 -11.13
CA VAL A 53 8.93 11.80 -11.13
C VAL A 53 9.16 13.09 -11.90
N SER A 54 8.50 13.24 -13.05
CA SER A 54 8.43 14.53 -13.73
C SER A 54 7.92 15.55 -12.71
N GLY A 55 8.58 16.72 -12.61
CA GLY A 55 8.25 17.77 -11.64
C GLY A 55 6.90 18.46 -11.86
N GLU A 56 5.99 17.81 -12.57
CA GLU A 56 4.63 18.27 -12.82
C GLU A 56 3.71 17.80 -11.69
N SER A 57 2.86 18.70 -11.21
CA SER A 57 1.77 18.33 -10.31
C SER A 57 0.83 17.37 -11.04
N PHE A 58 0.71 16.14 -10.56
CA PHE A 58 -0.23 15.15 -11.10
C PHE A 58 -1.45 15.01 -10.18
N GLU A 59 -2.62 14.91 -10.79
CA GLU A 59 -3.85 14.55 -10.07
C GLU A 59 -3.91 13.04 -9.89
N VAL A 60 -4.06 12.59 -8.64
CA VAL A 60 -4.29 11.18 -8.33
C VAL A 60 -5.76 10.94 -8.10
N SER A 61 -6.36 10.08 -8.92
CA SER A 61 -7.72 9.58 -8.72
C SER A 61 -7.71 8.26 -7.95
N GLU A 62 -8.79 7.99 -7.19
CA GLU A 62 -9.05 6.67 -6.59
C GLU A 62 -10.52 6.31 -6.78
N THR A 63 -10.75 5.16 -7.41
CA THR A 63 -12.08 4.58 -7.56
C THR A 63 -12.43 3.74 -6.33
N ALA A 64 -13.22 4.28 -5.40
CA ALA A 64 -13.61 3.54 -4.19
C ALA A 64 -14.46 2.28 -4.45
N GLN A 65 -15.15 2.21 -5.59
CA GLN A 65 -16.05 1.11 -5.95
C GLN A 65 -15.31 -0.12 -6.45
N ALA A 66 -15.94 -1.30 -6.32
CA ALA A 66 -15.42 -2.53 -6.89
C ALA A 66 -15.41 -2.44 -8.43
N MET A 67 -14.25 -2.74 -9.00
CA MET A 67 -14.00 -2.66 -10.43
C MET A 67 -14.24 -3.99 -11.13
N ILE A 68 -14.73 -3.94 -12.37
CA ILE A 68 -14.84 -5.11 -13.25
C ILE A 68 -13.67 -5.08 -14.24
N CYS A 69 -13.03 -6.22 -14.47
CA CYS A 69 -11.98 -6.33 -15.46
C CYS A 69 -12.53 -6.06 -16.89
N PRO A 70 -11.99 -5.08 -17.62
CA PRO A 70 -12.41 -4.77 -19.00
C PRO A 70 -12.28 -5.93 -19.99
N LYS A 71 -11.41 -6.91 -19.68
CA LYS A 71 -11.11 -8.04 -20.55
C LYS A 71 -11.92 -9.30 -20.22
N THR A 72 -12.13 -9.60 -18.93
CA THR A 72 -12.77 -10.85 -18.49
C THR A 72 -14.19 -10.67 -17.99
N GLY A 73 -14.62 -9.45 -17.66
CA GLY A 73 -15.93 -9.18 -17.07
C GLY A 73 -16.09 -9.64 -15.60
N LEU A 74 -15.01 -10.12 -14.97
CA LEU A 74 -15.00 -10.54 -13.57
C LEU A 74 -14.54 -9.41 -12.64
N PHE A 75 -14.87 -9.51 -11.35
CA PHE A 75 -14.41 -8.54 -10.35
C PHE A 75 -12.89 -8.52 -10.22
N MET A 76 -12.35 -7.32 -10.06
CA MET A 76 -10.96 -7.08 -9.69
C MET A 76 -10.82 -6.95 -8.18
N THR A 77 -9.66 -7.34 -7.68
CA THR A 77 -9.33 -7.29 -6.25
C THR A 77 -8.49 -6.05 -5.97
N LYS A 78 -8.88 -5.24 -4.99
CA LYS A 78 -8.13 -4.05 -4.56
C LYS A 78 -6.98 -4.41 -3.62
N TYR A 79 -5.80 -3.88 -3.91
CA TYR A 79 -4.59 -4.05 -3.11
C TYR A 79 -4.09 -2.69 -2.62
N ARG A 80 -3.86 -2.57 -1.32
CA ARG A 80 -3.25 -1.35 -0.75
C ARG A 80 -1.79 -1.26 -1.15
N ILE A 81 -1.37 -0.07 -1.55
CA ILE A 81 0.02 0.19 -1.94
C ILE A 81 0.91 0.51 -0.73
N ALA A 82 0.37 1.12 0.33
CA ALA A 82 1.07 1.38 1.58
C ALA A 82 0.08 1.48 2.77
N SER A 83 0.59 1.53 4.00
CA SER A 83 -0.24 1.67 5.21
C SER A 83 -0.74 3.09 5.45
N ASN A 84 0.03 4.09 5.04
CA ASN A 84 -0.22 5.52 5.25
C ASN A 84 -1.02 6.19 4.12
N THR A 85 -1.72 5.41 3.31
CA THR A 85 -2.48 5.91 2.16
C THR A 85 -3.70 5.02 1.90
N ASP A 86 -4.80 5.64 1.48
CA ASP A 86 -6.00 4.89 1.10
C ASP A 86 -6.01 4.45 -0.36
N HIS A 87 -5.02 4.88 -1.15
CA HIS A 87 -4.86 4.50 -2.56
C HIS A 87 -4.63 3.00 -2.73
N ARG A 88 -5.31 2.43 -3.74
CA ARG A 88 -5.33 1.00 -4.03
C ARG A 88 -5.33 0.78 -5.53
N ILE A 89 -4.49 -0.15 -5.93
CA ILE A 89 -4.47 -0.67 -7.29
C ILE A 89 -5.32 -1.94 -7.38
N ASP A 90 -5.97 -2.12 -8.52
CA ASP A 90 -6.87 -3.24 -8.78
C ASP A 90 -6.16 -4.32 -9.60
N LEU A 91 -6.29 -5.60 -9.21
CA LEU A 91 -5.75 -6.74 -9.95
C LEU A 91 -6.89 -7.67 -10.39
N SER A 92 -6.88 -8.05 -11.67
CA SER A 92 -7.70 -9.14 -12.21
C SER A 92 -6.98 -10.47 -11.98
N PRO A 93 -7.40 -11.30 -11.00
CA PRO A 93 -6.69 -12.52 -10.63
C PRO A 93 -6.65 -13.57 -11.75
N THR A 94 -7.61 -13.52 -12.68
CA THR A 94 -7.73 -14.50 -13.77
C THR A 94 -6.72 -14.31 -14.89
N ILE A 95 -6.23 -13.09 -15.10
CA ILE A 95 -5.33 -12.74 -16.22
C ILE A 95 -4.11 -11.96 -15.78
N ASN A 96 -3.93 -11.75 -14.47
CA ASN A 96 -2.87 -10.95 -13.87
C ASN A 96 -2.73 -9.57 -14.55
N ALA A 97 -3.86 -8.92 -14.81
CA ALA A 97 -3.89 -7.56 -15.35
C ALA A 97 -4.27 -6.58 -14.25
N ILE A 98 -3.59 -5.45 -14.25
CA ILE A 98 -3.65 -4.40 -13.25
C ILE A 98 -4.41 -3.23 -13.84
N TRP A 99 -5.33 -2.68 -13.07
CA TRP A 99 -5.94 -1.38 -13.34
C TRP A 99 -5.32 -0.36 -12.40
N MET A 100 -4.89 0.75 -12.98
CA MET A 100 -4.37 1.93 -12.29
C MET A 100 -5.21 3.13 -12.70
N ASP A 101 -5.77 3.85 -11.74
CA ASP A 101 -6.43 5.13 -12.00
C ASP A 101 -5.39 6.20 -12.40
N LYS A 102 -5.88 7.30 -12.96
CA LYS A 102 -5.04 8.44 -13.36
C LYS A 102 -4.16 8.89 -12.19
N GLY A 103 -2.86 9.04 -12.41
CA GLY A 103 -1.90 9.48 -11.40
C GLY A 103 -1.37 8.39 -10.47
N GLU A 104 -1.91 7.17 -10.48
CA GLU A 104 -1.45 6.12 -9.57
C GLU A 104 -0.06 5.59 -9.93
N TRP A 105 0.32 5.59 -11.22
CA TRP A 105 1.67 5.20 -11.61
C TRP A 105 2.71 6.18 -11.07
N GLU A 106 2.44 7.48 -11.19
CA GLU A 106 3.26 8.57 -10.68
C GLU A 106 3.36 8.49 -9.15
N LEU A 107 2.27 8.14 -8.48
CA LEU A 107 2.25 7.86 -7.05
C LEU A 107 3.15 6.66 -6.68
N LEU A 108 3.15 5.59 -7.48
CA LEU A 108 4.06 4.47 -7.27
C LEU A 108 5.53 4.87 -7.49
N LYS A 109 5.82 5.75 -8.45
CA LYS A 109 7.17 6.30 -8.67
C LYS A 109 7.65 7.12 -7.46
N THR A 110 6.85 8.08 -7.00
CA THR A 110 7.19 8.95 -5.85
C THR A 110 7.46 8.16 -4.57
N ARG A 111 6.81 7.00 -4.40
CA ARG A 111 6.99 6.12 -3.22
C ARG A 111 8.06 5.04 -3.39
N GLY A 112 8.80 5.03 -4.50
CA GLY A 112 9.78 3.96 -4.78
C GLY A 112 9.13 2.57 -4.85
N LEU A 113 7.88 2.50 -5.31
CA LEU A 113 7.10 1.28 -5.47
C LEU A 113 7.01 0.83 -6.93
N ALA A 114 7.30 1.71 -7.90
CA ALA A 114 7.27 1.37 -9.32
C ALA A 114 8.16 0.17 -9.67
N GLY A 115 9.32 0.02 -9.03
CA GLY A 115 10.19 -1.15 -9.19
C GLY A 115 9.74 -2.43 -8.45
N ARG A 116 8.66 -2.33 -7.67
CA ARG A 116 8.13 -3.40 -6.80
C ARG A 116 6.64 -3.63 -7.01
N LEU A 117 6.08 -3.24 -8.16
CA LEU A 117 4.65 -3.36 -8.45
C LEU A 117 4.16 -4.80 -8.25
N ASN A 118 4.93 -5.79 -8.69
CA ASN A 118 4.61 -7.20 -8.51
C ASN A 118 4.53 -7.64 -7.04
N GLU A 119 5.28 -7.00 -6.13
CA GLU A 119 5.29 -7.34 -4.71
C GLU A 119 4.01 -6.90 -4.00
N ILE A 120 3.37 -5.81 -4.47
CA ILE A 120 2.14 -5.24 -3.88
C ILE A 120 1.03 -6.28 -3.82
N PHE A 121 0.96 -7.17 -4.81
CA PHE A 121 -0.08 -8.19 -4.92
C PHE A 121 0.16 -9.44 -4.06
N THR A 122 1.27 -9.50 -3.33
CA THR A 122 1.66 -10.68 -2.56
C THR A 122 1.07 -10.68 -1.15
N ALA A 123 0.85 -11.87 -0.60
CA ALA A 123 0.37 -12.01 0.78
C ALA A 123 1.34 -11.39 1.82
N PRO A 124 2.67 -11.58 1.74
CA PRO A 124 3.61 -10.92 2.66
C PRO A 124 3.47 -9.40 2.67
N TRP A 125 3.35 -8.77 1.50
CA TRP A 125 3.17 -7.33 1.39
C TRP A 125 1.87 -6.86 2.05
N GLN A 126 0.74 -7.48 1.70
CA GLN A 126 -0.55 -7.11 2.27
C GLN A 126 -0.62 -7.38 3.78
N ASN A 127 0.01 -8.44 4.28
CA ASN A 127 0.12 -8.72 5.71
C ASN A 127 0.93 -7.65 6.44
N LYS A 128 2.05 -7.21 5.86
CA LYS A 128 2.85 -6.10 6.40
C LYS A 128 2.03 -4.81 6.52
N ILE A 129 1.26 -4.46 5.50
CA ILE A 129 0.38 -3.27 5.52
C ILE A 129 -0.69 -3.40 6.61
N ARG A 130 -1.33 -4.57 6.73
CA ARG A 130 -2.34 -4.81 7.77
C ARG A 130 -1.74 -4.68 9.17
N ALA A 131 -0.59 -5.30 9.41
CA ALA A 131 0.10 -5.22 10.70
C ALA A 131 0.47 -3.78 11.08
N ALA A 132 1.00 -3.00 10.12
CA ALA A 132 1.32 -1.59 10.35
C ALA A 132 0.08 -0.77 10.71
N LYS A 133 -1.04 -0.97 10.01
CA LYS A 133 -2.29 -0.26 10.30
C LYS A 133 -2.90 -0.68 11.65
N THR A 134 -2.81 -1.96 12.01
CA THR A 134 -3.22 -2.43 13.34
C THR A 134 -2.37 -1.77 14.43
N ALA A 135 -1.05 -1.68 14.23
CA ALA A 135 -0.16 -1.02 15.18
C ALA A 135 -0.51 0.47 15.35
N GLU A 136 -0.78 1.19 14.27
CA GLU A 136 -1.22 2.59 14.30
C GLU A 136 -2.54 2.78 15.06
N VAL A 137 -3.53 1.91 14.80
CA VAL A 137 -4.81 1.96 15.51
C VAL A 137 -4.62 1.71 17.01
N LEU A 138 -3.81 0.72 17.39
CA LEU A 138 -3.52 0.43 18.79
C LEU A 138 -2.75 1.58 19.47
N ASP A 139 -1.77 2.18 18.78
CA ASP A 139 -1.04 3.34 19.28
C ASP A 139 -1.99 4.51 19.58
N GLY A 140 -2.94 4.79 18.69
CA GLY A 140 -3.99 5.78 18.91
C GLY A 140 -4.94 5.45 20.06
N ILE A 141 -5.32 4.18 20.22
CA ILE A 141 -6.14 3.73 21.37
C ILE A 141 -5.41 3.98 22.68
N TYR A 142 -4.14 3.55 22.78
CA TYR A 142 -3.35 3.71 23.99
C TYR A 142 -2.97 5.16 24.26
N ALA A 143 -2.73 5.97 23.24
CA ALA A 143 -2.52 7.41 23.39
C ALA A 143 -3.75 8.09 24.00
N LYS A 144 -4.96 7.68 23.58
CA LYS A 144 -6.21 8.18 24.17
C LYS A 144 -6.43 7.68 25.60
N GLU A 145 -6.09 6.43 25.89
CA GLU A 145 -6.31 5.81 27.20
C GLU A 145 -5.33 6.35 28.26
N PHE A 146 -4.06 6.49 27.91
CA PHE A 146 -3.00 6.87 28.86
C PHE A 146 -2.64 8.36 28.83
N GLY A 147 -3.09 9.11 27.82
CA GLY A 147 -2.88 10.55 27.71
C GLY A 147 -1.41 10.95 27.74
N GLU A 148 -1.07 11.97 28.54
CA GLU A 148 0.30 12.50 28.67
C GLU A 148 1.31 11.45 29.16
N ASN A 149 0.85 10.42 29.87
CA ASN A 149 1.70 9.35 30.39
C ASN A 149 2.11 8.34 29.31
N TYR A 150 1.47 8.35 28.13
CA TYR A 150 1.67 7.29 27.14
C TYR A 150 3.13 7.18 26.67
N ALA A 151 3.80 8.31 26.47
CA ALA A 151 5.20 8.33 26.07
C ALA A 151 6.11 7.68 27.12
N ALA A 152 5.87 7.97 28.41
CA ALA A 152 6.62 7.36 29.51
C ALA A 152 6.35 5.85 29.61
N ILE A 153 5.10 5.43 29.42
CA ILE A 153 4.71 4.01 29.41
C ILE A 153 5.39 3.26 28.26
N LYS A 154 5.48 3.84 27.06
CA LYS A 154 6.22 3.23 25.94
C LYS A 154 7.70 3.08 26.25
N ALA A 155 8.34 4.15 26.73
CA ALA A 155 9.75 4.11 27.10
C ALA A 155 10.03 3.05 28.19
N PHE A 156 9.14 2.95 29.17
CA PHE A 156 9.25 1.96 30.22
C PHE A 156 9.05 0.51 29.71
N ARG A 157 8.10 0.30 28.78
CA ARG A 157 7.93 -0.99 28.11
C ARG A 157 9.20 -1.39 27.35
N GLU A 158 9.82 -0.45 26.62
CA GLU A 158 11.08 -0.71 25.89
C GLU A 158 12.24 -1.05 26.84
N LEU A 159 12.30 -0.39 28.01
CA LEU A 159 13.28 -0.69 29.07
C LEU A 159 13.12 -2.12 29.62
N ILE A 160 11.88 -2.57 29.84
CA ILE A 160 11.58 -3.89 30.42
C ILE A 160 11.67 -5.02 29.40
N GLN A 161 11.36 -4.78 28.13
CA GLN A 161 11.27 -5.80 27.10
C GLN A 161 12.48 -6.77 27.02
N PRO A 162 13.75 -6.32 27.12
CA PRO A 162 14.91 -7.20 27.06
C PRO A 162 15.27 -7.88 28.40
N LEU A 163 14.62 -7.54 29.52
CA LEU A 163 14.93 -8.10 30.82
C LEU A 163 14.26 -9.47 31.00
N ASP A 164 14.90 -10.38 31.74
CA ASP A 164 14.36 -11.73 31.98
C ASP A 164 13.36 -11.77 33.15
N ASN A 165 13.52 -10.90 34.15
CA ASN A 165 12.73 -10.84 35.38
C ASN A 165 11.51 -9.89 35.29
N ARG A 166 10.78 -9.96 34.17
CA ARG A 166 9.67 -9.02 33.88
C ARG A 166 8.51 -9.17 34.85
N ALA A 167 8.23 -10.40 35.29
CA ALA A 167 7.14 -10.68 36.22
C ALA A 167 7.40 -10.04 37.59
N GLU A 168 8.64 -10.13 38.08
CA GLU A 168 9.10 -9.55 39.34
C GLU A 168 9.07 -8.02 39.27
N ILE A 169 9.47 -7.42 38.14
CA ILE A 169 9.37 -5.97 37.93
C ILE A 169 7.91 -5.52 38.00
N ILE A 170 6.99 -6.22 37.33
CA ILE A 170 5.56 -5.89 37.38
C ILE A 170 5.02 -6.02 38.82
N ALA A 171 5.37 -7.10 39.52
CA ALA A 171 4.96 -7.30 40.90
C ALA A 171 5.46 -6.18 41.83
N PHE A 172 6.71 -5.73 41.64
CA PHE A 172 7.29 -4.61 42.38
C PHE A 172 6.53 -3.29 42.13
N LEU A 173 6.11 -3.01 40.89
CA LEU A 173 5.40 -1.76 40.54
C LEU A 173 3.96 -1.71 41.03
N VAL A 174 3.29 -2.86 41.12
CA VAL A 174 1.87 -2.96 41.51
C VAL A 174 1.71 -3.11 43.03
N SER A 175 2.79 -3.42 43.76
CA SER A 175 2.76 -3.52 45.22
C SER A 175 2.49 -2.17 45.88
N ASP A 176 1.57 -2.12 46.85
CA ASP A 176 1.24 -0.92 47.63
C ASP A 176 2.44 -0.39 48.44
N ASP A 177 3.31 -1.31 48.90
CA ASP A 177 4.58 -0.98 49.56
C ASP A 177 5.55 -2.15 49.35
N PRO A 178 6.43 -2.10 48.33
CA PRO A 178 7.36 -3.19 48.03
C PRO A 178 8.48 -3.34 49.08
N TYR A 179 8.52 -2.48 50.11
CA TYR A 179 9.55 -2.48 51.14
C TYR A 179 9.00 -2.77 52.54
N LYS A 180 7.67 -2.81 52.72
CA LYS A 180 7.06 -3.31 53.96
C LYS A 180 7.07 -4.83 53.97
N ALA A 181 7.65 -5.36 55.03
CA ALA A 181 7.59 -6.79 55.38
C ALA A 181 6.17 -7.20 55.80
#